data_AF-A0A090QPR0-F1
#
_entry.id   AF-A0A090QPR0-F1
#
_cell.length_a   1.000
_cell.length_b   1.000
_cell.length_c   1.000
_cell.angle_alpha   90.00
_cell.angle_beta   90.00
_cell.angle_gamma   90.00
#
_symmetry.space_group_name_H-M   'P 1'
#
loop_
_entity.id
_entity.type
_entity.pdbx_description
1 polymer ?
#
loop_
_entity_poly.entity_id
_entity_poly.type
_entity_poly.pdbx_seq_one_letter_code
_entity_poly.pdbx_strand_id
1 'polypeptide(L)'
;MTGDIVDLYTALAPCALGYAEIGRLLVASNDTVREGNPYDSWISLYSGEEFQQGVAQGRDHLDSLLQDIDVNSPRGQHLIQVFKTATRMEVAFWQQGLNASQEG
;
A
#
# COMPACT_ATOMS: atom_id res chain seq x y z
N MET A 1 -18.86 -3.87 -17.00
CA MET A 1 -19.12 -4.50 -15.69
C MET A 1 -18.68 -3.51 -14.64
N THR A 2 -19.59 -3.10 -13.76
CA THR A 2 -19.32 -2.20 -12.64
C THR A 2 -18.84 -3.08 -11.47
N GLY A 3 -17.68 -2.79 -10.89
CA GLY A 3 -17.14 -3.55 -9.74
C GLY A 3 -18.00 -3.38 -8.49
N ASP A 4 -17.90 -4.33 -7.56
CA ASP A 4 -18.56 -4.25 -6.26
C ASP A 4 -17.65 -3.61 -5.19
N ILE A 5 -18.11 -3.58 -3.94
CA ILE A 5 -17.35 -3.00 -2.83
C ILE A 5 -16.03 -3.76 -2.58
N VAL A 6 -15.98 -5.07 -2.80
CA VAL A 6 -14.76 -5.87 -2.60
C VAL A 6 -13.73 -5.53 -3.66
N ASP A 7 -14.15 -5.29 -4.91
CA ASP A 7 -13.25 -4.82 -5.97
C ASP A 7 -12.63 -3.47 -5.61
N LEU A 8 -13.44 -2.54 -5.09
CA LEU A 8 -12.99 -1.22 -4.68
C LEU A 8 -11.94 -1.29 -3.57
N TYR A 9 -12.23 -2.01 -2.48
CA TYR A 9 -11.27 -2.16 -1.38
C TYR A 9 -10.00 -2.90 -1.82
N THR A 10 -10.13 -3.93 -2.66
CA THR A 10 -8.98 -4.67 -3.21
C THR A 10 -8.09 -3.79 -4.07
N ALA A 11 -8.66 -2.87 -4.85
CA ALA A 11 -7.91 -1.95 -5.69
C ALA A 11 -7.22 -0.83 -4.88
N LEU A 12 -7.81 -0.39 -3.76
CA LEU A 12 -7.26 0.69 -2.92
C LEU A 12 -6.24 0.21 -1.87
N ALA A 13 -6.39 -1.03 -1.38
CA ALA A 13 -5.57 -1.57 -0.31
C ALA A 13 -4.05 -1.50 -0.55
N PRO A 14 -3.51 -1.77 -1.77
CA PRO A 14 -2.07 -1.70 -2.03
C PRO A 14 -1.41 -0.38 -1.68
N CYS A 15 -2.12 0.74 -1.86
CA CYS A 15 -1.59 2.07 -1.53
C CYS A 15 -1.35 2.18 -0.01
N ALA A 16 -2.41 2.07 0.79
CA ALA A 16 -2.31 2.22 2.24
C ALA A 16 -1.38 1.18 2.89
N LEU A 17 -1.48 -0.09 2.47
CA LEU A 17 -0.60 -1.17 2.94
C LEU A 17 0.86 -0.93 2.57
N GLY A 18 1.12 -0.50 1.34
CA GLY A 18 2.47 -0.24 0.84
C GLY A 18 3.16 0.89 1.59
N TYR A 19 2.47 2.01 1.81
CA TYR A 19 3.02 3.14 2.56
C TYR A 19 3.28 2.78 4.04
N ALA A 20 2.39 2.02 4.68
CA ALA A 20 2.61 1.53 6.03
C ALA A 20 3.85 0.64 6.12
N GLU A 21 4.05 -0.26 5.15
CA GLU A 21 5.23 -1.13 5.10
C GLU A 21 6.51 -0.32 4.88
N ILE A 22 6.51 0.61 3.92
CA ILE A 22 7.66 1.48 3.64
C ILE A 22 8.03 2.30 4.88
N GLY A 23 7.05 2.93 5.54
CA GLY A 23 7.29 3.70 6.76
C GLY A 23 7.95 2.84 7.85
N ARG A 24 7.41 1.65 8.11
CA ARG A 24 7.95 0.70 9.09
C ARG A 24 9.38 0.25 8.73
N LEU A 25 9.64 -0.09 7.48
CA LEU A 25 10.97 -0.50 7.03
C LEU A 25 12.00 0.63 7.17
N LEU A 26 11.62 1.86 6.80
CA LEU A 26 12.50 3.01 6.90
C LEU A 26 12.82 3.37 8.35
N VAL A 27 11.87 3.31 9.28
CA VAL A 27 12.16 3.61 10.70
C VAL A 27 13.00 2.52 11.37
N ALA A 28 12.88 1.27 10.92
CA ALA A 28 13.65 0.14 11.45
C ALA A 28 15.06 0.00 10.85
N SER A 29 15.31 0.62 9.69
CA SER A 29 16.61 0.55 9.02
C SER A 29 17.65 1.46 9.67
N ASN A 30 18.83 0.92 9.94
CA ASN A 30 19.99 1.71 10.42
C ASN A 30 20.55 2.64 9.34
N ASP A 31 20.23 2.41 8.07
CA ASP A 31 20.69 3.24 6.94
C ASP A 31 19.86 4.53 6.78
N THR A 32 18.72 4.62 7.47
CA THR A 32 17.84 5.78 7.39
C THR A 32 18.40 6.93 8.22
N VAL A 33 18.94 7.94 7.54
CA VAL A 33 19.34 9.21 8.18
C VAL A 33 18.10 9.94 8.68
N ARG A 34 18.08 10.28 9.98
CA ARG A 34 16.98 11.02 10.62
C ARG A 34 17.29 12.51 10.74
N GLU A 35 18.46 12.84 11.29
CA GLU A 35 18.87 14.23 11.50
C GLU A 35 19.14 14.94 10.16
N GLY A 36 18.51 16.09 9.95
CA GLY A 36 18.65 16.89 8.73
C GLY A 36 17.99 16.29 7.48
N ASN A 37 17.24 15.18 7.61
CA ASN A 37 16.55 14.57 6.47
C ASN A 37 15.25 15.33 6.15
N PRO A 38 15.11 15.92 4.95
CA PRO A 38 13.89 16.66 4.57
C PRO A 38 12.63 15.77 4.49
N TYR A 39 12.80 14.45 4.44
CA TYR A 39 11.71 13.47 4.38
C TYR A 39 11.37 12.85 5.75
N ASP A 40 12.04 13.27 6.83
CA ASP A 40 11.84 12.69 8.17
C ASP A 40 10.38 12.74 8.63
N SER A 41 9.69 13.85 8.36
CA SER A 41 8.27 14.04 8.69
C SER A 41 7.37 13.07 7.93
N TRP A 42 7.66 12.82 6.65
CA TRP A 42 6.95 11.84 5.82
C TRP A 42 7.16 10.43 6.37
N ILE A 43 8.40 10.07 6.72
CA ILE A 43 8.68 8.74 7.30
C ILE A 43 7.96 8.58 8.64
N SER A 44 7.99 9.61 9.49
CA SER A 44 7.33 9.62 10.80
C SER A 44 5.81 9.50 10.68
N LEU A 45 5.19 10.11 9.67
CA LEU A 45 3.76 9.98 9.41
C LEU A 45 3.38 8.53 9.10
N TYR A 46 4.05 7.92 8.11
CA TYR A 46 3.67 6.58 7.64
C TYR A 46 4.14 5.45 8.56
N SER A 47 5.17 5.68 9.38
CA SER A 47 5.56 4.77 10.47
C SER A 47 4.79 5.00 11.77
N GLY A 48 4.06 6.11 11.88
CA GLY A 48 3.35 6.52 13.08
C GLY A 48 2.23 5.57 13.46
N GLU A 49 2.01 5.42 14.76
CA GLU A 49 1.04 4.47 15.33
C GLU A 49 -0.38 4.67 14.79
N GLU A 50 -0.84 5.92 14.67
CA GLU A 50 -2.19 6.23 14.14
C GLU A 50 -2.38 5.71 12.71
N PHE A 51 -1.41 5.96 11.82
CA PHE A 51 -1.47 5.49 10.45
C PHE A 51 -1.41 3.95 10.39
N GLN A 52 -0.51 3.33 11.15
CA GLN A 52 -0.36 1.87 11.21
C GLN A 52 -1.63 1.19 11.73
N GLN A 53 -2.28 1.75 12.76
CA GLN A 53 -3.54 1.24 13.29
C GLN A 53 -4.67 1.37 12.27
N GLY A 54 -4.77 2.50 11.56
CA GLY A 54 -5.77 2.68 10.50
C GLY A 54 -5.61 1.67 9.36
N VAL A 55 -4.37 1.41 8.95
CA VAL A 55 -4.07 0.40 7.93
C VAL A 55 -4.37 -1.02 8.42
N ALA A 56 -4.06 -1.34 9.68
CA ALA A 56 -4.40 -2.63 10.26
C ALA A 56 -5.92 -2.86 10.28
N GLN A 57 -6.71 -1.87 10.72
CA GLN A 57 -8.17 -1.94 10.70
C GLN A 57 -8.72 -2.09 9.28
N GLY A 58 -8.17 -1.35 8.31
CA GLY A 58 -8.54 -1.47 6.90
C GLY A 58 -8.25 -2.85 6.32
N ARG A 59 -7.11 -3.46 6.67
CA ARG A 59 -6.77 -4.83 6.30
C ARG A 59 -7.76 -5.82 6.89
N ASP A 60 -8.01 -5.74 8.19
CA ASP A 60 -8.91 -6.67 8.88
C ASP A 60 -10.35 -6.56 8.31
N HIS A 61 -10.78 -5.35 7.93
CA HIS A 61 -12.04 -5.15 7.22
C HIS A 61 -12.05 -5.81 5.84
N LEU A 62 -10.99 -5.63 5.03
CA LEU A 62 -10.89 -6.30 3.74
C LEU A 62 -10.88 -7.83 3.90
N ASP A 63 -10.15 -8.37 4.88
CA ASP A 63 -10.12 -9.81 5.18
C ASP A 63 -11.54 -10.33 5.50
N SER A 64 -12.35 -9.56 6.24
CA SER A 64 -13.75 -9.91 6.51
C SER A 64 -14.62 -9.94 5.25
N LEU A 65 -14.39 -9.04 4.29
CA LEU A 65 -15.10 -9.02 3.01
C LEU A 65 -14.71 -10.20 2.10
N LEU A 66 -13.49 -10.72 2.27
CA LEU A 66 -12.93 -11.82 1.49
C LEU A 66 -13.27 -13.21 2.08
N GLN A 67 -13.81 -13.29 3.30
CA GLN A 67 -13.94 -14.54 4.06
C GLN A 67 -14.66 -15.69 3.32
N ASP A 68 -15.67 -15.35 2.50
CA ASP A 68 -16.50 -16.32 1.78
C ASP A 68 -16.03 -16.55 0.34
N ILE A 69 -14.95 -15.89 -0.08
CA ILE A 69 -14.41 -15.99 -1.43
C ILE A 69 -13.30 -17.03 -1.45
N ASP A 70 -13.56 -18.18 -2.08
CA ASP A 70 -12.51 -19.16 -2.35
C ASP A 70 -11.43 -18.53 -3.25
N VAL A 71 -10.18 -18.56 -2.75
CA VAL A 71 -8.99 -18.04 -3.43
C VAL A 71 -8.79 -18.66 -4.81
N ASN A 72 -9.18 -19.93 -5.01
CA ASN A 72 -9.02 -20.63 -6.28
C ASN A 72 -10.19 -20.42 -7.24
N SER A 73 -11.27 -19.78 -6.79
CA SER A 73 -12.42 -19.47 -7.63
C SER A 73 -12.08 -18.41 -8.68
N PRO A 74 -12.87 -18.29 -9.78
CA PRO A 74 -12.73 -17.19 -10.73
C PRO A 74 -12.78 -15.80 -10.08
N ARG A 75 -13.59 -15.65 -9.00
CA ARG A 75 -13.68 -14.40 -8.23
C ARG A 75 -12.40 -14.12 -7.46
N GLY A 76 -11.88 -15.10 -6.72
CA GLY A 76 -10.63 -14.97 -5.96
C GLY A 76 -9.44 -14.64 -6.86
N GLN A 77 -9.31 -15.34 -7.99
CA GLN A 77 -8.26 -15.07 -8.97
C GLN A 77 -8.37 -13.67 -9.59
N HIS A 78 -9.60 -13.18 -9.84
CA HIS A 78 -9.80 -11.81 -10.31
C HIS A 78 -9.32 -10.77 -9.29
N LEU A 79 -9.69 -10.92 -8.01
CA LEU A 79 -9.29 -10.01 -6.95
C LEU A 79 -7.76 -9.99 -6.75
N ILE A 80 -7.11 -11.16 -6.82
CA ILE A 80 -5.64 -11.26 -6.82
C ILE A 80 -5.04 -10.45 -7.99
N GLN A 81 -5.63 -10.57 -9.18
CA GLN A 81 -5.15 -9.83 -10.35
C GLN A 81 -5.34 -8.31 -10.19
N VAL A 82 -6.46 -7.87 -9.61
CA VAL A 82 -6.71 -6.45 -9.29
C VAL A 82 -5.66 -5.93 -8.31
N PHE A 83 -5.45 -6.63 -7.19
CA PHE A 83 -4.46 -6.24 -6.18
C PHE A 83 -3.05 -6.15 -6.78
N LYS A 84 -2.60 -7.19 -7.52
CA LYS A 84 -1.30 -7.20 -8.21
C LYS A 84 -1.15 -6.04 -9.19
N THR A 85 -2.22 -5.70 -9.91
CA THR A 85 -2.20 -4.60 -10.88
C THR A 85 -2.05 -3.25 -10.17
N ALA A 86 -2.82 -3.01 -9.11
CA ALA A 86 -2.70 -1.80 -8.30
C ALA A 86 -1.32 -1.69 -7.64
N THR A 87 -0.74 -2.77 -7.09
CA THR A 87 0.64 -2.76 -6.57
C THR A 87 1.66 -2.38 -7.65
N ARG A 88 1.53 -2.91 -8.88
CA ARG A 88 2.41 -2.51 -9.99
C ARG A 88 2.27 -1.04 -10.38
N MET A 89 1.06 -0.49 -10.27
CA MET A 89 0.82 0.94 -10.52
C MET A 89 1.48 1.81 -9.45
N GLU A 90 1.44 1.43 -8.18
CA GLU A 90 2.17 2.12 -7.09
C GLU A 90 3.68 2.11 -7.33
N VAL A 91 4.26 0.97 -7.74
CA VAL A 91 5.68 0.91 -8.11
C VAL A 91 6.00 1.85 -9.29
N ALA A 92 5.13 1.88 -10.30
CA ALA A 92 5.31 2.78 -11.44
C ALA A 92 5.15 4.26 -11.05
N PHE A 93 4.31 4.59 -10.08
CA PHE A 93 4.14 5.94 -9.54
C PHE A 93 5.45 6.45 -8.93
N TRP A 94 6.09 5.66 -8.07
CA TRP A 94 7.39 6.00 -7.50
C TRP A 94 8.48 6.15 -8.58
N GLN A 95 8.51 5.25 -9.56
CA GLN A 95 9.46 5.34 -10.67
C GLN A 95 9.28 6.62 -11.49
N GLN A 96 8.04 7.05 -11.74
CA GLN A 96 7.77 8.32 -12.43
C GLN A 96 8.32 9.51 -11.65
N GLY A 97 8.16 9.54 -10.32
CA GLY A 97 8.73 10.58 -9.47
C GLY A 97 10.26 10.63 -9.54
N LEU A 98 10.91 9.46 -9.54
CA LEU A 98 12.37 9.36 -9.70
C LEU A 98 12.83 9.85 -11.07
N ASN A 99 12.15 9.46 -12.15
CA ASN A 99 12.51 9.89 -13.50
C ASN A 99 12.36 11.40 -13.67
N ALA A 100 11.27 11.99 -13.16
CA ALA A 100 11.04 13.44 -13.22
C ALA A 100 12.14 14.23 -12.48
N SER A 101 12.73 13.67 -11.43
CA SER A 101 13.83 14.30 -10.69
C SER A 101 15.19 14.26 -11.42
N GLN A 102 15.33 13.44 -12.46
CA GLN A 102 16.58 13.29 -13.24
C GLN A 102 16.60 14.14 -14.52
N GLU A 103 15.47 14.71 -14.91
CA GLU A 103 15.32 15.55 -16.11
C GLU A 103 15.52 17.06 -15.83
N GLY A 104 15.87 17.43 -14.59
CA GLY A 104 16.22 18.79 -14.17
C GLY A 104 17.71 18.96 -13.90
#